data_AF-A0A6B2E7Y7-F1
#
_entry.id   AF-A0A6B2E7Y7-F1
#
_cell.length_a   1.000
_cell.length_b   1.000
_cell.length_c   1.000
_cell.angle_alpha   90.00
_cell.angle_beta   90.00
_cell.angle_gamma   90.00
#
_symmetry.space_group_name_H-M   'P 1'
#
loop_
_entity.id
_entity.type
_entity.pdbx_description
1 polymer ?
#
loop_
_entity_poly.entity_id
_entity_poly.type
_entity_poly.pdbx_seq_one_letter_code
_entity_poly.pdbx_strand_id
1 'polypeptide(L)' 'MILVVWTLSFLVSVAPLLGWKDPEWSNRLNNEYKCVVSQDVGYQIFATASSFYLPLLVILVLYWRIFQTARKRIRRRQ' A
#
# COMPACT_ATOMS: atom_id res chain seq x y z
N MET A 1 -7.99 7.66 -14.10
CA MET A 1 -8.14 7.08 -12.75
C MET A 1 -7.73 5.61 -12.73
N ILE A 2 -8.40 4.73 -13.49
CA ILE A 2 -8.06 3.29 -13.54
C ILE A 2 -6.61 3.07 -14.00
N LEU A 3 -6.21 3.66 -15.14
CA LEU A 3 -4.84 3.51 -15.66
C LEU A 3 -3.78 3.92 -14.64
N VAL A 4 -3.97 5.02 -13.91
CA VAL A 4 -3.02 5.51 -12.89
C VAL A 4 -2.86 4.50 -11.76
N VAL A 5 -3.95 3.91 -11.29
CA VAL A 5 -3.92 2.88 -10.24
C VAL A 5 -3.19 1.64 -10.75
N TRP A 6 -3.49 1.19 -11.96
CA TRP A 6 -2.79 0.04 -12.56
C TRP A 6 -1.30 0.28 -12.74
N THR A 7 -0.91 1.47 -13.22
CA THR A 7 0.51 1.81 -13.37
C THR A 7 1.22 1.86 -12.02
N LEU A 8 0.59 2.43 -10.99
CA LEU A 8 1.17 2.48 -9.64
C LEU A 8 1.30 1.07 -9.05
N SER A 9 0.27 0.23 -9.17
CA SER A 9 0.32 -1.16 -8.71
C SER A 9 1.43 -1.95 -9.41
N PHE A 10 1.57 -1.79 -10.73
CA PHE A 10 2.64 -2.42 -11.49
C PHE A 10 4.03 -1.97 -11.01
N LEU A 11 4.24 -0.66 -10.80
CA LEU A 11 5.51 -0.13 -10.29
C LEU A 11 5.86 -0.68 -8.91
N VAL A 12 4.89 -0.74 -8.00
CA VAL A 12 5.10 -1.32 -6.66
C VAL A 12 5.47 -2.79 -6.75
N SER A 13 4.81 -3.57 -7.60
CA SER A 13 5.10 -5.00 -7.77
C SER A 13 6.44 -5.29 -8.45
N VAL A 14 6.90 -4.43 -9.37
CA VAL A 14 8.14 -4.62 -10.13
C VAL A 14 9.38 -4.12 -9.38
N ALA A 15 9.22 -3.30 -8.35
CA ALA A 15 10.33 -2.71 -7.58
C ALA A 15 11.41 -3.72 -7.11
N PRO A 16 11.09 -4.95 -6.64
CA PRO A 16 12.10 -5.95 -6.29
C PRO A 16 12.97 -6.38 -7.47
N LEU A 17 12.44 -6.36 -8.69
CA LEU A 17 13.18 -6.70 -9.91
C LEU A 17 14.16 -5.60 -10.33
N LEU A 18 13.95 -4.37 -9.86
CA LEU A 18 14.72 -3.18 -10.23
C LEU A 18 15.80 -2.80 -9.20
N GLY A 19 16.12 -3.68 -8.25
CA GLY A 19 17.23 -3.50 -7.32
C GLY A 19 16.88 -3.61 -5.84
N TRP A 20 15.61 -3.79 -5.48
CA TRP A 20 15.19 -4.08 -4.09
C TRP A 20 14.94 -5.57 -3.84
N LYS A 21 15.73 -6.43 -4.48
CA LYS A 21 15.74 -7.88 -4.22
C LYS A 21 16.59 -8.14 -2.99
N ASP A 22 16.03 -8.85 -2.00
CA ASP A 22 16.78 -9.20 -0.80
C ASP A 22 17.94 -10.17 -1.12
N PRO A 23 19.11 -10.03 -0.44
CA PRO A 23 20.30 -10.83 -0.73
C PRO A 23 20.11 -12.32 -0.45
N GLU A 24 19.26 -12.65 0.53
CA GLU A 24 18.98 -14.04 0.95
C GLU A 24 17.93 -14.74 0.07
N TRP A 25 17.40 -14.08 -0.96
CA TRP A 25 16.31 -14.61 -1.78
C TRP A 25 16.64 -15.97 -2.42
N SER A 26 17.85 -16.14 -2.97
CA SER A 26 18.26 -17.37 -3.66
C SER A 26 18.46 -18.53 -2.70
N ASN A 27 19.07 -18.27 -1.55
CA ASN A 27 19.27 -19.24 -0.48
C ASN A 27 17.91 -19.74 0.04
N ARG A 28 17.01 -18.81 0.38
CA ARG A 28 15.67 -19.12 0.86
C ARG A 28 14.83 -19.91 -0.14
N LEU A 29 14.97 -19.64 -1.44
CA LEU A 29 14.24 -20.36 -2.47
C LEU A 29 14.79 -21.78 -2.68
N ASN A 30 16.12 -21.93 -2.77
CA ASN A 30 16.75 -23.19 -3.15
C ASN A 30 16.99 -24.15 -1.98
N ASN A 31 17.31 -23.63 -0.80
CA ASN A 31 17.68 -24.43 0.37
C ASN A 31 16.52 -24.58 1.35
N GLU A 32 15.72 -23.52 1.55
CA GLU A 32 14.59 -23.54 2.47
C GLU A 32 13.24 -23.83 1.80
N TYR A 33 13.18 -23.81 0.46
CA TYR A 33 11.96 -23.99 -0.33
C TYR A 33 10.82 -23.03 0.07
N LYS A 34 11.16 -21.79 0.47
CA LYS A 34 10.18 -20.77 0.90
C LYS A 34 9.98 -19.69 -0.17
N CYS A 35 8.77 -19.61 -0.70
CA CYS A 35 8.36 -18.53 -1.59
C CYS A 35 7.72 -17.39 -0.78
N VAL A 36 8.55 -16.40 -0.42
CA VAL A 36 8.09 -15.17 0.24
C VAL A 36 8.56 -13.95 -0.55
N VAL A 37 7.79 -12.87 -0.45
CA VAL A 37 8.11 -11.59 -1.07
C VAL A 37 9.45 -11.05 -0.55
N SER A 38 10.08 -10.13 -1.29
CA SER A 38 11.38 -9.56 -0.91
C SER A 38 11.38 -9.07 0.54
N GLN A 39 12.35 -9.54 1.31
CA GLN A 39 12.49 -9.19 2.72
C GLN A 39 13.32 -7.91 2.95
N ASP A 40 13.67 -7.21 1.87
CA ASP A 40 14.34 -5.91 1.95
C ASP A 40 13.48 -4.90 2.72
N VAL A 41 14.08 -4.22 3.71
CA VAL A 41 13.37 -3.29 4.59
C VAL A 41 12.83 -2.09 3.82
N GLY A 42 13.61 -1.57 2.86
CA GLY A 42 13.20 -0.44 2.03
C GLY A 42 11.97 -0.77 1.19
N TYR A 43 11.98 -1.93 0.54
CA TYR A 43 10.83 -2.43 -0.21
C TYR A 43 9.61 -2.66 0.69
N GLN A 44 9.77 -3.27 1.86
CA GLN A 44 8.64 -3.54 2.75
C GLN A 44 7.97 -2.24 3.23
N ILE A 45 8.76 -1.24 3.64
CA ILE A 45 8.23 0.07 4.04
C ILE A 45 7.50 0.72 2.87
N PHE A 46 8.11 0.75 1.69
CA PHE A 46 7.50 1.34 0.50
C PHE A 46 6.18 0.65 0.12
N ALA A 47 6.18 -0.69 0.01
CA ALA A 47 5.03 -1.46 -0.41
C ALA A 47 3.87 -1.37 0.58
N THR A 48 4.13 -1.45 1.89
CA THR A 48 3.08 -1.35 2.92
C THR A 48 2.55 0.08 3.05
N ALA A 49 3.42 1.09 2.95
CA ALA A 49 3.00 2.48 2.97
C ALA A 49 2.09 2.81 1.78
N SER A 50 2.48 2.40 0.57
CA SER A 50 1.73 2.70 -0.65
C SER A 50 0.42 1.91 -0.77
N SER A 51 0.38 0.67 -0.29
CA SER A 51 -0.80 -0.21 -0.42
C SER A 51 -1.79 -0.10 0.73
N PHE A 52 -1.32 0.23 1.94
CA PHE A 52 -2.16 0.21 3.13
C PHE A 52 -2.23 1.58 3.81
N TYR A 53 -1.12 2.10 4.32
CA TYR A 53 -1.17 3.28 5.21
C TYR A 53 -1.61 4.56 4.50
N LEU A 54 -1.12 4.82 3.28
CA LEU A 54 -1.51 6.00 2.52
C LEU A 54 -2.99 5.93 2.08
N PRO A 55 -3.49 4.83 1.48
CA PRO A 55 -4.92 4.67 1.21
C PRO A 55 -5.79 4.77 2.48
N LEU A 56 -5.35 4.17 3.60
CA LEU A 56 -6.07 4.22 4.87
C LEU A 56 -6.21 5.65 5.38
N LEU A 57 -5.14 6.44 5.39
CA LEU A 57 -5.18 7.84 5.81
C LEU A 57 -6.14 8.66 4.96
N VAL A 58 -6.11 8.47 3.63
CA VAL A 58 -7.03 9.14 2.70
C VAL A 58 -8.48 8.79 3.04
N ILE A 59 -8.81 7.51 3.22
CA ILE A 59 -10.16 7.05 3.55
C ILE A 59 -10.62 7.61 4.90
N LEU A 60 -9.76 7.60 5.93
CA LEU A 60 -10.09 8.13 7.25
C LEU A 60 -10.39 9.63 7.20
N VAL A 61 -9.57 10.42 6.48
CA VAL A 61 -9.80 11.85 6.30
C VAL A 61 -11.11 12.11 5.55
N LEU A 62 -11.38 11.34 4.47
CA LEU A 62 -12.62 11.47 3.71
C LEU A 62 -13.83 11.15 4.58
N TYR A 63 -13.82 10.05 5.33
CA TYR A 63 -14.94 9.70 6.22
C TYR A 63 -15.11 10.69 7.36
N TRP A 64 -14.02 11.23 7.91
CA TRP A 64 -14.10 12.31 8.88
C TRP A 64 -14.84 13.54 8.31
N ARG A 65 -14.51 13.94 7.07
CA ARG A 65 -15.16 15.05 6.39
C ARG A 65 -16.63 14.76 6.08
N ILE A 66 -16.96 13.53 5.69
CA ILE A 66 -18.35 13.09 5.46
C ILE A 66 -19.13 13.14 6.77
N PHE A 67 -18.58 12.63 7.87
CA PHE A 67 -19.20 12.67 9.19
C PHE A 67 -19.51 14.10 9.63
N GLN A 68 -18.55 15.02 9.49
CA GLN A 68 -18.74 16.44 9.80
C GLN A 68 -19.86 17.06 8.95
N THR A 69 -19.92 16.72 7.67
CA THR A 69 -20.95 17.24 6.74
C THR A 69 -22.33 16.69 7.09
N ALA A 70 -22.44 15.39 7.36
CA ALA A 70 -23.67 14.74 7.79
C ALA A 70 -24.18 15.35 9.11
N ARG A 71 -23.30 15.50 10.11
CA ARG A 71 -23.65 16.09 11.41
C ARG A 71 -24.15 17.54 11.28
N LYS A 72 -23.48 18.36 10.45
CA LYS A 72 -23.94 19.73 10.14
C LYS A 72 -25.30 19.73 9.46
N ARG A 73 -25.56 18.80 8.54
CA ARG A 73 -26.85 18.70 7.84
C ARG A 73 -27.99 18.29 8.77
N ILE A 74 -27.75 17.34 9.68
CA ILE A 74 -28.74 16.91 10.68
C ILE A 74 -29.10 18.06 11.61
N ARG A 75 -28.10 18.79 12.12
CA ARG A 75 -28.33 19.95 13.02
C ARG A 75 -29.07 21.12 12.35
N ARG A 76 -29.02 21.25 11.02
CA ARG A 76 -29.81 22.26 10.28
C ARG A 76 -31.26 21.82 10.01
N ARG A 77 -31.58 20.53 10.17
CA ARG A 77 -32.92 19.97 9.94
C ARG A 77 -33.74 19.81 11.23
N GLN A 78 -33.09 19.85 12.39
CA GLN A 78 -33.72 20.11 13.69
C GLN A 78 -33.88 21.62 13.87
#